data_AF-A0A1Y3VRM2-F1
#
_entry.id   AF-A0A1Y3VRM2-F1
#
_cell.length_a   1.000
_cell.length_b   1.000
_cell.length_c   1.000
_cell.angle_alpha   90.00
_cell.angle_beta   90.00
_cell.angle_gamma   90.00
#
_symmetry.space_group_name_H-M   'P 1'
#
loop_
_entity.id
_entity.type
_entity.pdbx_description
1 polymer ?
#
loop_
_entity_poly.entity_id
_entity_poly.type
_entity_poly.pdbx_seq_one_letter_code
_entity_poly.pdbx_strand_id
1 'polypeptide(L)'
;MKQVTVTVIDPVGLHARPATVAVNAASKFKSEINVAFKGREVNMKSIMGVMSLGIPTQSEITISCTGEDEEAAVAAIEEVLRAQKIIA
;
A
#
# COMPACT_ATOMS: atom_id res chain seq x y z
N MET A 1 -11.03 -11.70 3.25
CA MET A 1 -10.47 -10.55 2.53
C MET A 1 -10.81 -9.28 3.29
N LYS A 2 -9.79 -8.52 3.67
CA LYS A 2 -9.91 -7.17 4.25
C LYS A 2 -9.36 -6.14 3.28
N GLN A 3 -9.94 -4.94 3.30
CA GLN A 3 -9.48 -3.84 2.47
C GLN A 3 -9.66 -2.50 3.18
N VAL A 4 -8.82 -1.54 2.83
CA VAL A 4 -8.92 -0.15 3.27
C VAL A 4 -8.62 0.77 2.10
N THR A 5 -9.36 1.87 2.03
CA THR A 5 -9.18 2.91 1.03
C THR A 5 -8.59 4.14 1.70
N VAL A 6 -7.47 4.62 1.19
CA VAL A 6 -6.68 5.70 1.82
C VAL A 6 -6.23 6.71 0.77
N THR A 7 -6.03 7.96 1.20
CA THR A 7 -5.51 9.03 0.35
C THR A 7 -4.00 9.15 0.53
N VAL A 8 -3.24 9.10 -0.56
CA VAL A 8 -1.79 9.34 -0.54
C VAL A 8 -1.53 10.84 -0.40
N ILE A 9 -0.81 11.23 0.65
CA ILE A 9 -0.46 12.64 0.94
C ILE A 9 1.03 12.94 0.80
N ASP A 10 1.87 11.95 0.52
CA ASP A 10 3.29 12.20 0.22
C ASP A 10 3.39 13.23 -0.92
N PRO A 11 4.22 14.29 -0.82
CA PRO A 11 4.29 15.36 -1.82
C PRO A 11 4.62 14.87 -3.23
N VAL A 12 5.33 13.74 -3.36
CA VAL A 12 5.75 13.16 -4.64
C VAL A 12 4.89 11.93 -5.00
N GLY A 13 3.97 11.51 -4.13
CA GLY A 13 3.12 10.33 -4.31
C GLY A 13 3.79 9.03 -3.87
N LEU A 14 3.31 7.89 -4.37
CA LEU A 14 3.83 6.57 -3.98
C LEU A 14 5.09 6.19 -4.80
N HIS A 15 6.12 7.02 -4.69
CA HIS A 15 7.41 6.88 -5.40
C HIS A 15 8.36 5.92 -4.67
N ALA A 16 9.62 5.80 -5.13
CA ALA A 16 10.60 4.82 -4.63
C ALA A 16 10.69 4.70 -3.09
N ARG A 17 10.72 5.83 -2.35
CA ARG A 17 10.83 5.81 -0.88
C ARG A 17 9.54 5.34 -0.20
N PRO A 18 8.37 5.98 -0.42
CA PRO A 18 7.08 5.47 0.09
C PRO A 18 6.75 4.05 -0.34
N ALA A 19 7.08 3.67 -1.58
CA ALA A 19 6.88 2.32 -2.08
C ALA A 19 7.76 1.31 -1.34
N THR A 20 9.01 1.66 -1.00
CA THR A 20 9.88 0.80 -0.19
C THR A 20 9.31 0.59 1.21
N VAL A 21 8.77 1.65 1.83
CA VAL A 21 8.07 1.54 3.13
C VAL A 21 6.88 0.59 3.04
N ALA A 22 6.02 0.77 2.02
CA ALA A 22 4.85 -0.07 1.80
C ALA A 22 5.24 -1.54 1.59
N VAL A 23 6.22 -1.80 0.71
CA VAL A 23 6.73 -3.15 0.41
C VAL A 23 7.31 -3.81 1.65
N ASN A 24 8.11 -3.09 2.43
CA ASN A 24 8.70 -3.61 3.67
C ASN A 24 7.64 -3.91 4.73
N ALA A 25 6.56 -3.12 4.80
CA ALA A 25 5.43 -3.41 5.68
C ALA A 25 4.67 -4.66 5.21
N ALA A 26 4.31 -4.73 3.93
CA ALA A 26 3.56 -5.83 3.35
C ALA A 26 4.34 -7.16 3.39
N SER A 27 5.65 -7.13 3.20
CA SER A 27 6.50 -8.33 3.14
C SER A 27 6.64 -9.07 4.48
N LYS A 28 6.17 -8.49 5.58
CA LYS A 28 6.14 -9.12 6.92
C LYS A 28 5.00 -10.13 7.08
N PHE A 29 4.00 -10.08 6.21
CA PHE A 29 2.78 -10.86 6.33
C PHE A 29 2.74 -11.97 5.29
N LYS A 30 2.02 -13.05 5.58
CA LYS A 30 1.80 -14.17 4.68
C LYS A 30 0.69 -13.89 3.67
N SER A 31 -0.30 -13.08 4.06
CA SER A 31 -1.41 -12.67 3.18
C SER A 31 -0.93 -12.17 1.83
N GLU A 32 -1.74 -12.44 0.80
CA GLU A 32 -1.63 -11.75 -0.47
C GLU A 32 -2.10 -10.31 -0.25
N ILE A 33 -1.24 -9.36 -0.61
CA ILE A 33 -1.49 -7.93 -0.36
C ILE A 33 -1.35 -7.21 -1.68
N ASN A 34 -2.42 -6.55 -2.11
CA ASN A 34 -2.45 -5.79 -3.34
C ASN A 34 -2.75 -4.33 -3.06
N VAL A 35 -2.30 -3.47 -3.97
CA VAL A 35 -2.69 -2.07 -4.04
C VAL A 35 -3.32 -1.78 -5.40
N ALA A 36 -4.49 -1.16 -5.37
CA ALA A 36 -5.27 -0.82 -6.55
C ALA A 36 -5.36 0.70 -6.74
N PHE A 37 -5.14 1.13 -7.99
CA PHE A 37 -5.25 2.52 -8.41
C PHE A 37 -5.70 2.58 -9.88
N LYS A 38 -6.72 3.39 -10.17
CA LYS A 38 -7.26 3.60 -11.53
C LYS A 38 -7.53 2.30 -12.31
N GLY A 39 -8.14 1.32 -11.65
CA GLY A 39 -8.49 0.02 -12.26
C GLY A 39 -7.30 -0.92 -12.52
N ARG A 40 -6.09 -0.54 -12.10
CA ARG A 40 -4.91 -1.41 -12.10
C ARG A 40 -4.63 -1.87 -10.68
N GLU A 41 -4.26 -3.13 -10.54
CA GLU A 41 -3.94 -3.76 -9.25
C GLU A 41 -2.59 -4.46 -9.37
N VAL A 42 -1.76 -4.33 -8.34
CA VAL A 42 -0.44 -4.95 -8.26
C VAL A 42 -0.17 -5.49 -6.87
N ASN A 43 0.68 -6.51 -6.79
CA ASN A 43 1.18 -7.04 -5.54
C ASN A 43 2.02 -5.96 -4.79
N MET A 44 1.59 -5.62 -3.59
CA MET A 44 2.22 -4.60 -2.75
C MET A 44 3.59 -5.03 -2.21
N LYS A 45 3.92 -6.33 -2.25
CA LYS A 45 5.26 -6.86 -1.92
C LYS A 45 6.25 -6.71 -3.09
N SER A 46 5.80 -6.28 -4.27
CA SER A 46 6.67 -5.99 -5.42
C SER A 46 6.90 -4.49 -5.56
N ILE A 47 8.12 -4.04 -5.23
CA ILE A 47 8.51 -2.62 -5.39
C ILE A 47 8.31 -2.13 -6.82
N MET A 48 8.67 -2.94 -7.82
CA MET A 48 8.49 -2.59 -9.23
C MET A 48 7.00 -2.50 -9.59
N GLY A 49 6.17 -3.40 -9.05
CA GLY A 49 4.72 -3.37 -9.23
C GLY A 49 4.11 -2.09 -8.68
N VAL A 50 4.39 -1.76 -7.42
CA VAL A 50 3.89 -0.55 -6.76
C VAL A 50 4.29 0.72 -7.52
N MET A 51 5.57 0.84 -7.90
CA MET A 51 6.04 2.00 -8.68
C MET A 51 5.39 2.09 -10.07
N SER A 52 5.07 0.95 -10.71
CA SER A 52 4.46 0.92 -12.04
C SER A 52 3.02 1.47 -12.09
N LEU A 53 2.37 1.63 -10.93
CA LEU A 53 1.06 2.28 -10.83
C LEU A 53 1.16 3.81 -10.98
N GLY A 54 2.33 4.40 -10.71
CA GLY A 54 2.55 5.83 -10.85
C GLY A 54 1.55 6.68 -10.05
N ILE A 55 1.29 6.31 -8.79
CA ILE A 55 0.29 6.94 -7.93
C ILE A 55 0.76 8.34 -7.51
N PRO A 56 0.12 9.44 -7.97
CA PRO A 56 0.49 10.79 -7.58
C PRO A 56 -0.04 11.13 -6.18
N THR A 57 0.45 12.24 -5.63
CA THR A 57 -0.13 12.84 -4.41
C THR A 57 -1.63 13.12 -4.58
N GLN A 58 -2.36 13.13 -3.48
CA GLN A 58 -3.82 13.31 -3.40
C GLN A 58 -4.63 12.24 -4.14
N SER A 59 -4.03 11.08 -4.42
CA SER A 59 -4.72 9.96 -5.03
C SER A 59 -5.31 9.03 -3.99
N GLU A 60 -6.51 8.56 -4.27
CA GLU A 60 -7.13 7.47 -3.53
C GLU A 60 -6.60 6.12 -4.06
N ILE A 61 -6.16 5.27 -3.13
CA ILE A 61 -5.74 3.90 -3.40
C ILE A 61 -6.50 2.94 -2.49
N THR A 62 -6.71 1.72 -2.95
CA THR A 62 -7.26 0.64 -2.12
C THR A 62 -6.19 -0.39 -1.86
N ILE A 63 -5.96 -0.69 -0.59
CA ILE A 63 -5.07 -1.77 -0.13
C ILE A 63 -5.97 -2.94 0.27
N SER A 64 -5.74 -4.11 -0.31
CA SER A 64 -6.49 -5.32 0.01
C SER A 64 -5.56 -6.44 0.46
N CYS A 65 -5.92 -7.10 1.55
CA CYS A 65 -5.22 -8.24 2.10
C CYS A 65 -6.14 -9.47 2.11
N THR A 66 -5.63 -10.60 1.65
CA THR A 66 -6.32 -11.89 1.68
C THR A 66 -5.39 -12.96 2.25
N GLY A 67 -5.77 -13.57 3.36
CA GLY A 67 -4.98 -14.62 4.01
C GLY A 67 -5.24 -14.74 5.50
N GLU A 68 -4.45 -15.60 6.16
CA GLU A 68 -4.62 -15.93 7.59
C GLU A 68 -4.32 -14.75 8.54
N ASP A 69 -3.51 -13.80 8.10
CA ASP A 69 -3.10 -12.61 8.84
C ASP A 69 -3.66 -11.32 8.23
N GLU A 70 -4.75 -11.39 7.44
CA GLU A 70 -5.27 -10.25 6.67
C GLU A 70 -5.69 -9.05 7.53
N GLU A 71 -6.25 -9.30 8.71
CA GLU A 71 -6.66 -8.24 9.65
C GLU A 71 -5.45 -7.49 10.22
N ALA A 72 -4.45 -8.24 10.68
CA ALA A 72 -3.21 -7.68 11.20
C ALA A 72 -2.41 -6.97 10.09
N ALA A 73 -2.42 -7.53 8.88
CA ALA A 73 -1.72 -6.97 7.72
C ALA A 73 -2.26 -5.59 7.33
N VAL A 74 -3.58 -5.44 7.15
CA VAL A 74 -4.18 -4.14 6.80
C VAL A 74 -3.86 -3.09 7.86
N ALA A 75 -4.09 -3.42 9.13
CA ALA A 75 -3.88 -2.49 10.24
C ALA A 75 -2.43 -2.01 10.34
N ALA A 76 -1.47 -2.94 10.29
CA ALA A 76 -0.04 -2.61 10.40
C ALA A 76 0.48 -1.82 9.19
N ILE A 77 0.01 -2.14 7.98
CA ILE A 77 0.41 -1.39 6.77
C ILE A 77 -0.13 0.03 6.84
N GLU A 78 -1.40 0.20 7.19
CA GLU A 78 -2.00 1.52 7.35
C GLU A 78 -1.26 2.35 8.40
N GLU A 79 -0.96 1.76 9.56
CA GLU A 79 -0.22 2.41 10.64
C GLU A 79 1.17 2.88 10.18
N VAL A 80 1.94 2.00 9.52
CA VAL A 80 3.29 2.34 9.04
C VAL A 80 3.25 3.46 8.01
N LEU A 81 2.31 3.40 7.06
CA LEU A 81 2.18 4.43 6.02
C LEU A 81 1.75 5.77 6.62
N ARG A 82 0.84 5.77 7.60
CA ARG A 82 0.40 6.97 8.32
C ARG A 82 1.54 7.57 9.15
N ALA A 83 2.29 6.75 9.89
CA ALA A 83 3.45 7.17 10.68
C ALA A 83 4.55 7.79 9.82
N GLN A 84 4.72 7.32 8.58
CA GLN A 84 5.67 7.85 7.61
C GLN A 84 5.14 9.04 6.80
N LYS A 85 3.92 9.53 7.12
CA LYS A 85 3.23 10.64 6.43
C LYS A 85 3.04 10.38 4.93
N ILE A 86 2.81 9.12 4.56
CA ILE A 86 2.57 8.71 3.17
C ILE A 86 1.07 8.79 2.85
N ILE A 87 0.22 8.46 3.82
CA ILE A 87 -1.24 8.50 3.71
C ILE A 87 -1.87 9.41 4.76
N ALA A 88 -3.08 9.89 4.47
CA ALA A 88 -3.90 10.73 5.35
C ALA A 88 -4.33 9.99 6.62
#